data_AF-A0A5S9MF78-F1
#
_entry.id   AF-A0A5S9MF78-F1
#
_cell.length_a   1.000
_cell.length_b   1.000
_cell.length_c   1.000
_cell.angle_alpha   90.00
_cell.angle_beta   90.00
_cell.angle_gamma   90.00
#
_symmetry.space_group_name_H-M   'P 1'
#
loop_
_entity.id
_entity.type
_entity.pdbx_description
1 polymer ?
#
loop_
_entity_poly.entity_id
_entity_poly.type
_entity_poly.pdbx_seq_one_letter_code
_entity_poly.pdbx_strand_id
1 'polypeptide(L)'
;MYREGKVRAIGVSNFQPHHLDELLKDADIKPAINQVEFHPKLTQETLSTYLNSHGIQMEAWSPLMQGELLHHPLITELADTYGKTPAQIILRWDVQKRCHHHPKINESTSFKGKR
;
A
#
# COMPACT_ATOMS: atom_id res chain seq x y z
N MET A 1 -0.16 3.78 24.51
CA MET A 1 -1.02 4.48 23.52
C MET A 1 -2.11 3.60 22.90
N TYR A 2 -1.80 2.58 22.09
CA TYR A 2 -2.84 1.75 21.45
C TYR A 2 -3.69 0.94 22.44
N ARG A 3 -3.04 0.23 23.37
CA ARG A 3 -3.72 -0.50 24.47
C ARG A 3 -4.50 0.40 25.43
N GLU A 4 -4.06 1.66 25.54
CA GLU A 4 -4.74 2.69 26.34
C GLU A 4 -5.90 3.36 25.57
N GLY A 5 -6.19 2.92 24.34
CA GLY A 5 -7.27 3.46 23.50
C GLY A 5 -7.02 4.87 22.95
N LYS A 6 -5.81 5.42 23.11
CA LYS A 6 -5.47 6.78 22.66
C LYS A 6 -5.29 6.89 21.14
N VAL A 7 -5.01 5.77 20.47
CA VAL A 7 -4.85 5.69 19.02
C VAL A 7 -5.58 4.46 18.48
N ARG A 8 -6.18 4.57 17.28
CA ARG A 8 -6.99 3.51 16.65
C ARG A 8 -6.18 2.48 15.87
N ALA A 9 -4.97 2.82 15.47
CA ALA A 9 -4.05 1.96 14.73
C ALA A 9 -2.61 2.41 15.00
N ILE A 10 -1.67 1.50 14.80
CA ILE A 10 -0.22 1.79 14.80
C ILE A 10 0.37 1.28 13.49
N GLY A 11 1.36 2.00 12.96
CA GLY A 11 2.00 1.70 11.69
C GLY A 11 3.48 2.06 11.74
N VAL A 12 4.21 1.66 10.71
CA VAL A 12 5.63 1.98 10.51
C VAL A 12 5.84 2.70 9.18
N SER A 13 7.04 3.23 8.96
CA SER A 13 7.39 3.91 7.73
C SER A 13 8.82 3.58 7.31
N ASN A 14 9.03 3.33 6.02
CA ASN A 14 10.30 2.97 5.39
C ASN A 14 10.90 1.66 5.91
N PHE A 15 10.06 0.73 6.37
CA PHE A 15 10.51 -0.60 6.78
C PHE A 15 10.65 -1.52 5.56
N GLN A 16 11.75 -2.29 5.55
CA GLN A 16 12.02 -3.35 4.58
C GLN A 16 11.68 -4.71 5.22
N PRO A 17 11.60 -5.81 4.47
CA PRO A 17 11.21 -7.12 5.01
C PRO A 17 12.00 -7.54 6.26
N HIS A 18 13.32 -7.39 6.25
CA HIS A 18 14.15 -7.73 7.41
C HIS A 18 13.89 -6.85 8.64
N HIS A 19 13.56 -5.56 8.45
CA HIS A 19 13.16 -4.69 9.57
C HIS A 19 11.82 -5.15 10.18
N LEU A 20 10.90 -5.61 9.34
CA LEU A 20 9.60 -6.13 9.78
C LEU A 20 9.77 -7.49 10.47
N ASP A 21 10.63 -8.36 9.95
CA ASP A 21 10.93 -9.65 10.59
C ASP A 21 11.47 -9.44 12.01
N GLU A 22 12.40 -8.52 12.22
CA GLU A 22 12.89 -8.19 13.56
C GLU A 22 11.78 -7.59 14.44
N LEU A 23 11.01 -6.63 13.92
CA LEU A 23 9.92 -6.01 14.66
C LEU A 23 8.86 -7.04 15.11
N LEU A 24 8.49 -7.96 14.24
CA LEU A 24 7.42 -8.93 14.49
C LEU A 24 7.81 -10.03 15.49
N LYS A 25 9.09 -10.21 15.80
CA LYS A 25 9.53 -11.12 16.87
C LYS A 25 9.10 -10.64 18.25
N ASP A 26 9.21 -9.34 18.48
CA ASP A 26 8.98 -8.74 19.80
C ASP A 26 7.68 -7.93 19.88
N ALA A 27 7.06 -7.60 18.74
CA ALA A 27 5.86 -6.78 18.71
C ALA A 27 4.60 -7.59 19.06
N ASP A 28 3.98 -7.25 20.19
CA ASP A 28 2.67 -7.77 20.58
C ASP A 28 1.54 -7.38 19.61
N ILE A 29 1.70 -6.26 18.90
CA ILE A 29 0.71 -5.72 17.97
C ILE A 29 1.39 -5.49 16.64
N LYS A 30 0.93 -6.23 15.63
CA LYS A 30 1.38 -6.08 14.25
C LYS A 30 1.04 -4.68 13.71
N PRO A 31 1.96 -4.00 13.02
CA PRO A 31 1.66 -2.76 12.33
C PRO A 31 0.50 -2.93 11.34
N ALA A 32 -0.45 -2.00 11.35
CA ALA A 32 -1.55 -1.97 10.40
C ALA A 32 -1.07 -1.54 9.00
N ILE A 33 -0.11 -0.62 8.95
CA ILE A 33 0.44 -0.05 7.72
C ILE A 33 1.97 0.00 7.73
N ASN A 34 2.57 -0.02 6.54
CA ASN A 34 3.95 0.41 6.30
C ASN A 34 3.97 1.46 5.19
N GLN A 35 4.34 2.69 5.52
CA GLN A 35 4.39 3.81 4.58
C GLN A 35 5.77 3.89 3.90
N VAL A 36 5.84 3.73 2.59
CA VAL A 36 7.11 3.69 1.82
C VAL A 36 7.04 4.52 0.54
N GLU A 37 8.20 4.87 -0.02
CA GLU A 37 8.23 5.56 -1.30
C GLU A 37 7.75 4.59 -2.39
N PHE A 38 6.75 5.02 -3.14
CA PHE A 38 6.18 4.24 -4.22
C PHE A 38 5.59 5.16 -5.28
N HIS A 39 5.98 4.93 -6.53
CA HIS A 39 5.61 5.68 -7.72
C HIS A 39 5.91 4.83 -8.97
N PRO A 40 5.50 5.21 -10.19
CA PRO A 40 5.73 4.43 -11.42
C PRO A 40 7.17 3.97 -11.69
N LYS A 41 8.20 4.66 -11.14
CA LYS A 41 9.61 4.24 -11.25
C LYS A 41 10.10 3.37 -10.08
N LEU A 42 9.32 3.22 -9.02
CA LEU A 42 9.64 2.42 -7.83
C LEU A 42 8.36 1.75 -7.30
N THR A 43 8.09 0.53 -7.77
CA THR A 43 6.84 -0.20 -7.48
C THR A 43 6.91 -1.15 -6.28
N GLN A 44 8.07 -1.27 -5.61
CA GLN A 44 8.24 -2.02 -4.35
C GLN A 44 7.64 -3.45 -4.36
N GLU A 45 7.73 -4.19 -5.47
CA GLU A 45 6.96 -5.44 -5.66
C GLU A 45 7.26 -6.51 -4.59
N THR A 46 8.53 -6.70 -4.26
CA THR A 46 8.97 -7.65 -3.23
C THR A 46 8.42 -7.26 -1.86
N LEU A 47 8.52 -5.98 -1.50
CA LEU A 47 8.02 -5.47 -0.23
C LEU A 47 6.49 -5.56 -0.17
N SER A 48 5.79 -5.20 -1.25
CA SER A 48 4.33 -5.33 -1.36
C SER A 48 3.88 -6.77 -1.14
N THR A 49 4.57 -7.74 -1.77
CA THR A 49 4.29 -9.17 -1.58
C THR A 49 4.48 -9.62 -0.13
N TYR A 50 5.56 -9.18 0.51
CA TYR A 50 5.84 -9.47 1.91
C TYR A 50 4.79 -8.83 2.85
N LEU A 51 4.44 -7.56 2.63
CA LEU A 51 3.43 -6.86 3.43
C LEU A 51 2.07 -7.55 3.32
N ASN A 52 1.68 -7.95 2.10
CA ASN A 52 0.46 -8.70 1.85
C ASN A 52 0.43 -10.05 2.56
N SER A 53 1.54 -10.81 2.55
CA SER A 53 1.59 -12.11 3.24
C SER A 53 1.45 -11.98 4.76
N HIS A 54 1.85 -10.83 5.32
CA HIS A 54 1.70 -10.51 6.72
C HIS A 54 0.39 -9.75 7.04
N GLY A 55 -0.45 -9.44 6.05
CA GLY A 55 -1.67 -8.64 6.25
C GLY A 55 -1.37 -7.23 6.78
N ILE A 56 -0.30 -6.61 6.30
CA ILE A 56 0.10 -5.22 6.56
C ILE A 56 -0.19 -4.43 5.28
N GLN A 57 -0.88 -3.29 5.39
CA GLN A 57 -1.22 -2.47 4.23
C GLN A 57 -0.03 -1.56 3.84
N MET A 58 0.37 -1.60 2.57
CA MET A 58 1.34 -0.63 2.05
C MET A 58 0.67 0.72 1.78
N GLU A 59 1.32 1.81 2.19
CA GLU A 59 0.90 3.18 1.87
C GLU A 59 2.04 3.90 1.13
N ALA A 60 1.78 4.43 -0.07
CA ALA A 60 2.80 5.22 -0.77
C ALA A 60 2.86 6.66 -0.26
N TRP A 61 4.07 7.14 -0.04
CA TRP A 61 4.39 8.56 0.00
C TRP A 61 5.16 8.97 -1.28
N SER A 62 5.12 10.27 -1.61
CA SER A 62 5.70 10.85 -2.84
C SER A 62 5.28 10.20 -4.18
N PRO A 63 3.97 10.00 -4.43
CA PRO A 63 3.48 9.34 -5.65
C PRO A 63 3.90 10.05 -6.96
N LEU A 64 4.09 11.38 -6.89
CA LEU A 64 4.44 12.20 -8.06
C LEU A 64 5.96 12.30 -8.31
N MET A 65 6.80 11.61 -7.52
CA MET A 65 8.26 11.71 -7.58
C MET A 65 8.73 13.19 -7.57
N GLN A 66 8.26 13.95 -6.56
CA GLN A 66 8.51 15.39 -6.45
C GLN A 66 8.11 16.24 -7.67
N GLY A 67 7.23 15.72 -8.52
CA GLY A 67 6.74 16.40 -9.73
C GLY A 67 7.42 15.95 -11.03
N GLU A 68 8.49 15.14 -10.97
CA GLU A 68 9.21 14.70 -12.17
C GLU A 68 8.31 13.92 -13.15
N LEU A 69 7.36 13.16 -12.62
CA LEU A 69 6.45 12.35 -13.43
C LEU A 69 5.37 13.18 -14.14
N LEU A 70 5.17 14.43 -13.76
CA LEU A 70 4.16 15.30 -14.37
C LEU A 70 4.49 15.63 -15.83
N HIS A 71 5.76 15.50 -16.23
CA HIS A 71 6.25 15.80 -17.58
C HIS A 71 6.58 14.54 -18.39
N HIS A 72 6.31 13.35 -17.86
CA HIS A 72 6.65 12.12 -18.55
C HIS A 72 5.77 11.93 -19.81
N PRO A 73 6.34 11.69 -21.01
CA PRO A 73 5.59 11.68 -22.27
C PRO A 73 4.36 10.76 -22.25
N LEU A 74 4.52 9.52 -21.75
CA LEU A 74 3.41 8.57 -21.61
C LEU A 74 2.31 9.06 -20.66
N ILE A 75 2.67 9.74 -19.57
CA ILE A 75 1.69 10.22 -18.58
C ILE A 75 0.91 11.38 -19.17
N THR A 76 1.57 12.28 -19.89
CA THR A 76 0.94 13.38 -20.63
C THR A 76 0.00 12.86 -21.71
N GLU A 77 0.42 11.86 -22.49
CA GLU A 77 -0.43 11.22 -23.51
C GLU A 77 -1.70 10.59 -22.90
N LEU A 78 -1.56 9.89 -21.77
CA LEU A 78 -2.70 9.32 -21.04
C LEU A 78 -3.60 10.44 -20.46
N ALA A 79 -2.99 11.51 -19.94
CA ALA A 79 -3.72 12.66 -19.42
C ALA A 79 -4.61 13.29 -20.49
N ASP A 80 -4.08 13.49 -21.70
CA ASP A 80 -4.83 13.99 -22.86
C ASP A 80 -5.94 13.01 -23.28
N THR A 81 -5.62 11.72 -23.37
CA THR A 81 -6.57 10.66 -23.75
C THR A 81 -7.79 10.60 -22.83
N TYR A 82 -7.58 10.77 -21.52
CA TYR A 82 -8.65 10.66 -20.51
C TYR A 82 -9.23 12.03 -20.10
N GLY A 83 -8.73 13.14 -20.64
CA GLY A 83 -9.13 14.50 -20.24
C GLY A 83 -8.90 14.75 -18.75
N LYS A 84 -7.72 14.35 -18.24
CA LYS A 84 -7.29 14.47 -16.84
C LYS A 84 -5.93 15.15 -16.76
N THR A 85 -5.52 15.53 -15.56
CA THR A 85 -4.15 16.02 -15.35
C THR A 85 -3.18 14.84 -15.18
N PRO A 86 -1.88 15.01 -15.50
CA PRO A 86 -0.85 14.01 -15.21
C PRO A 86 -0.87 13.53 -13.75
N ALA A 87 -1.10 14.44 -12.80
CA ALA A 87 -1.23 14.12 -11.39
C ALA A 87 -2.43 13.19 -11.10
N GLN A 88 -3.58 13.43 -11.75
CA GLN A 88 -4.76 12.56 -11.60
C GLN A 88 -4.53 11.17 -12.18
N ILE A 89 -3.81 11.06 -13.30
CA ILE A 89 -3.43 9.76 -13.88
C ILE A 89 -2.55 8.97 -12.90
N ILE A 90 -1.52 9.62 -12.34
CA ILE A 90 -0.61 8.99 -11.38
C ILE A 90 -1.35 8.56 -10.12
N LEU A 91 -2.15 9.44 -9.51
CA LEU A 91 -2.91 9.12 -8.31
C LEU A 91 -3.93 8.00 -8.56
N ARG A 92 -4.56 7.97 -9.74
CA ARG A 92 -5.47 6.88 -10.12
C ARG A 92 -4.74 5.55 -10.23
N TRP A 93 -3.56 5.57 -10.86
CA TRP A 93 -2.69 4.39 -10.97
C TRP A 93 -2.27 3.89 -9.59
N ASP A 94 -1.83 4.79 -8.68
CA ASP A 94 -1.46 4.44 -7.31
C ASP A 94 -2.59 3.73 -6.57
N VAL A 95 -3.79 4.33 -6.59
CA VAL A 95 -4.96 3.75 -5.94
C VAL A 95 -5.29 2.38 -6.50
N GLN A 96 -5.24 2.20 -7.83
CA GLN A 96 -5.53 0.90 -8.45
C GLN A 96 -4.51 -0.18 -8.05
N LYS A 97 -3.22 0.17 -8.01
CA LYS A 97 -2.16 -0.76 -7.58
C LYS A 97 -2.28 -1.10 -6.09
N ARG A 98 -2.72 -0.16 -5.26
CA ARG A 98 -3.04 -0.43 -3.84
C ARG A 98 -4.35 -1.23 -3.68
N CYS A 99 -5.33 -1.10 -4.57
CA CYS A 99 -6.57 -1.88 -4.52
C CYS A 99 -6.40 -3.34 -4.97
N HIS A 100 -5.28 -3.74 -5.56
CA HIS A 100 -4.97 -5.15 -5.84
C HIS A 100 -4.59 -5.93 -4.56
N HIS A 101 -5.29 -5.66 -3.46
CA HIS A 101 -5.30 -6.50 -2.27
C HIS A 101 -6.21 -7.69 -2.56
N HIS A 102 -5.62 -8.83 -2.92
CA HIS A 102 -6.30 -10.11 -2.78
C HIS A 102 -6.17 -10.55 -1.32
N PRO A 103 -7.25 -10.54 -0.50
CA PRO A 103 -7.20 -11.25 0.75
C PRO A 103 -6.96 -12.73 0.45
N LYS A 104 -6.00 -13.36 1.12
CA LYS A 104 -5.98 -14.81 1.23
C LYS A 104 -7.27 -15.21 1.95
N ILE A 105 -8.24 -15.70 1.18
CA ILE A 105 -9.35 -16.49 1.70
C ILE A 105 -8.74 -17.81 2.19
N ASN A 106 -8.55 -17.94 3.49
CA ASN A 106 -8.38 -19.25 4.09
C ASN A 106 -9.72 -19.97 3.98
N GLU A 107 -9.80 -21.00 3.12
CA GLU A 107 -10.94 -21.91 3.11
C GLU A 107 -11.05 -22.61 4.47
N SER A 108 -11.92 -22.12 5.34
CA SER A 108 -12.63 -22.88 6.37
C SER A 108 -13.52 -21.95 7.19
N THR A 109 -14.52 -21.36 6.55
CA THR A 109 -15.69 -20.91 7.30
C THR A 109 -16.92 -21.06 6.41
N SER A 110 -17.54 -22.23 6.53
CA SER A 110 -18.85 -22.52 5.96
C SER A 110 -19.86 -21.49 6.47
N PHE A 111 -20.26 -20.56 5.60
CA PHE A 111 -21.39 -19.68 5.85
C PHE A 111 -22.68 -20.50 5.71
N LYS A 112 -23.13 -21.13 6.81
CA LYS A 112 -24.52 -21.59 6.91
C LYS A 112 -25.39 -20.34 7.11
N GLY A 113 -25.94 -19.84 6.01
CA GLY A 113 -27.03 -18.87 6.03
C GLY A 113 -28.23 -19.47 6.76
N LYS A 114 -28.62 -18.86 7.88
CA LYS A 114 -29.95 -19.08 8.47
C LYS A 114 -30.97 -18.36 7.59
N ARG A 115 -31.90 -19.14 7.03
CA ARG A 115 -33.25 -18.68 6.71
C ARG A 115 -34.07 -18.69 7.99
#